data_AF-A0A7H4MY51-F1
#
_entry.id   AF-A0A7H4MY51-F1
#
_cell.length_a   1.000
_cell.length_b   1.000
_cell.length_c   1.000
_cell.angle_alpha   90.00
_cell.angle_beta   90.00
_cell.angle_gamma   90.00
#
_symmetry.space_group_name_H-M   'P 1'
#
loop_
_entity.id
_entity.type
_entity.pdbx_description
1 polymer ?
#
loop_
_entity_poly.entity_id
_entity_poly.type
_entity_poly.pdbx_seq_one_letter_code
_entity_poly.pdbx_strand_id
1 'polypeptide(L)'
;MSRAPFVMGKAESAFSRTMRMEDTTIGWRFINPQMKALYGVDSMPETAENVADDFAISREDQDAFALRSQLRTAAAQEAGRFADELIAVSVPQRKGEPLLFSRDEHPRSTTAEALARLRGVVRADGTVTAGNASGVNDGACALLLASEQALAANDLQPLAAWWASRRQGWRAYYGIWPGAGGT
;
A
#
# COMPACT_ATOMS: atom_id res chain seq x y z
N MET A 1 7.98 -4.00 2.88
CA MET A 1 8.76 -3.00 3.64
C MET A 1 9.56 -3.74 4.71
N SER A 2 10.22 -4.84 4.36
CA SER A 2 10.70 -5.85 5.33
C SER A 2 11.94 -5.42 6.11
N ARG A 3 12.66 -4.42 5.61
CA ARG A 3 13.92 -3.93 6.21
C ARG A 3 13.78 -2.57 6.89
N ALA A 4 12.55 -2.17 7.21
CA ALA A 4 12.31 -0.95 7.97
C ALA A 4 12.98 -1.07 9.36
N PRO A 5 13.82 -0.10 9.77
CA PRO A 5 14.54 -0.19 11.03
C PRO A 5 13.62 0.14 12.23
N PHE A 6 14.07 -0.19 13.43
CA PHE A 6 13.52 0.44 14.64
C PHE A 6 14.13 1.82 14.85
N VAL A 7 13.39 2.68 15.53
CA VAL A 7 13.84 4.02 15.94
C VAL A 7 13.72 4.18 17.45
N MET A 8 14.61 4.97 18.03
CA MET A 8 14.65 5.25 19.46
C MET A 8 14.93 6.73 19.69
N GLY A 9 14.08 7.38 20.48
CA GLY A 9 14.28 8.77 20.89
C GLY A 9 15.55 8.93 21.72
N LYS A 10 16.19 10.09 21.65
CA LYS A 10 17.32 10.40 22.55
C LYS A 10 16.80 10.56 23.99
N ALA A 11 17.66 10.31 24.96
CA ALA A 11 17.36 10.64 26.35
C ALA A 11 17.22 12.16 26.51
N GLU A 12 16.19 12.60 27.21
CA GLU A 12 15.96 14.03 27.52
C GLU A 12 16.70 14.47 28.79
N SER A 13 17.21 13.52 29.58
CA SER A 13 17.96 13.77 30.82
C SER A 13 18.96 12.65 31.11
N ALA A 14 19.98 12.96 31.92
CA ALA A 14 20.97 11.97 32.36
C ALA A 14 20.29 10.83 33.14
N PHE A 15 20.72 9.59 32.88
CA PHE A 15 20.19 8.38 33.51
C PHE A 15 18.67 8.15 33.31
N SER A 16 18.11 8.67 32.22
CA SER A 16 16.69 8.46 31.88
C SER A 16 16.32 6.98 31.79
N ARG A 17 15.15 6.63 32.30
CA ARG A 17 14.58 5.27 32.32
C ARG A 17 13.41 5.08 31.34
N THR A 18 13.17 6.06 30.46
CA THR A 18 12.01 6.10 29.55
C THR A 18 12.34 5.72 28.11
N MET A 19 13.51 5.12 27.86
CA MET A 19 13.92 4.69 26.52
C MET A 19 12.91 3.70 25.94
N ARG A 20 12.46 3.96 24.71
CA ARG A 20 11.49 3.15 23.97
C ARG A 20 11.96 3.00 22.52
N MET A 21 11.77 1.80 21.98
CA MET A 21 11.96 1.54 20.55
C MET A 21 10.60 1.47 19.87
N GLU A 22 10.50 2.05 18.69
CA GLU A 22 9.27 2.08 17.88
C GLU A 22 9.57 1.50 16.49
N ASP A 23 8.65 0.68 15.98
CA ASP A 23 8.75 0.08 14.64
C ASP A 23 8.45 1.13 13.57
N THR A 24 9.18 1.10 12.46
CA THR A 24 8.94 1.97 11.30
C THR A 24 8.34 1.25 10.10
N THR A 25 8.03 -0.05 10.24
CA THR A 25 7.43 -0.87 9.18
C THR A 25 6.14 -0.25 8.67
N ILE A 26 5.21 0.14 9.53
CA ILE A 26 4.00 0.88 9.14
C ILE A 26 3.34 1.55 10.36
N GLY A 27 2.64 2.66 10.15
CA GLY A 27 1.82 3.30 11.16
C GLY A 27 2.47 4.46 11.92
N TRP A 28 1.77 4.92 12.95
CA TRP A 28 2.17 6.06 13.76
C TRP A 28 3.29 5.69 14.74
N ARG A 29 4.26 6.59 14.88
CA ARG A 29 5.36 6.54 15.87
C ARG A 29 5.74 7.97 16.27
N PHE A 30 6.33 8.14 17.45
CA PHE A 30 6.63 9.44 18.06
C PHE A 30 5.41 10.39 17.99
N ILE A 31 4.25 9.88 18.42
CA ILE A 31 2.98 10.58 18.29
C ILE A 31 3.01 11.90 19.06
N ASN A 32 2.78 13.00 18.34
CA ASN A 32 2.60 14.32 18.95
C ASN A 32 1.21 14.37 19.65
N PRO A 33 1.14 14.69 20.96
CA PRO A 33 -0.12 14.82 21.68
C PRO A 33 -1.12 15.81 21.06
N GLN A 34 -0.63 16.92 20.49
CA GLN A 34 -1.47 17.92 19.81
C GLN A 34 -2.09 17.36 18.54
N MET A 35 -1.34 16.54 17.78
CA MET A 35 -1.88 15.87 16.59
C MET A 35 -3.03 14.93 16.97
N LYS A 36 -2.82 14.11 18.01
CA LYS A 36 -3.85 13.21 18.52
C LYS A 36 -5.11 13.98 18.98
N ALA A 37 -4.93 15.09 19.68
CA ALA A 37 -6.05 15.88 20.19
C ALA A 37 -6.85 16.59 19.08
N LEU A 38 -6.20 17.06 18.02
CA LEU A 38 -6.85 17.86 16.97
C LEU A 38 -7.45 17.00 15.84
N TYR A 39 -6.82 15.87 15.53
CA TYR A 39 -7.10 15.08 14.33
C TYR A 39 -7.22 13.58 14.54
N GLY A 40 -6.90 13.07 15.74
CA GLY A 40 -6.74 11.63 15.95
C GLY A 40 -5.40 11.10 15.44
N VAL A 41 -5.17 9.80 15.67
CA VAL A 41 -4.00 9.04 15.21
C VAL A 41 -4.43 7.64 14.80
N ASP A 42 -5.58 7.57 14.14
CA ASP A 42 -6.16 6.33 13.67
C ASP A 42 -5.17 5.66 12.72
N SER A 43 -5.01 4.35 12.90
CA SER A 43 -4.29 3.50 11.98
C SER A 43 -4.99 3.44 10.62
N MET A 44 -4.27 3.02 9.58
CA MET A 44 -4.86 2.92 8.24
C MET A 44 -6.11 2.00 8.20
N PRO A 45 -6.11 0.82 8.87
CA PRO A 45 -7.32 0.01 8.96
C PRO A 45 -8.48 0.70 9.70
N GLU A 46 -8.21 1.47 10.76
CA GLU A 46 -9.24 2.25 11.47
C GLU A 46 -9.85 3.31 10.53
N THR A 47 -9.03 4.02 9.76
CA THR A 47 -9.55 4.98 8.78
C THR A 47 -10.39 4.31 7.69
N ALA A 48 -10.06 3.07 7.30
CA ALA A 48 -10.82 2.31 6.32
C ALA A 48 -12.18 1.85 6.87
N GLU A 49 -12.26 1.51 8.16
CA GLU A 49 -13.55 1.29 8.84
C GLU A 49 -14.37 2.57 8.89
N ASN A 50 -13.76 3.73 9.19
CA ASN A 50 -14.47 5.01 9.15
C ASN A 50 -15.04 5.29 7.74
N VAL A 51 -14.26 5.03 6.67
CA VAL A 51 -14.79 5.13 5.28
C VAL A 51 -15.96 4.18 5.08
N ALA A 52 -15.83 2.93 5.52
CA ALA A 52 -16.88 1.93 5.34
C ALA A 52 -18.18 2.35 6.06
N ASP A 53 -18.06 2.87 7.28
CA ASP A 53 -19.20 3.34 8.08
C ASP A 53 -19.83 4.61 7.46
N ASP A 54 -19.02 5.62 7.13
CA ASP A 54 -19.52 6.92 6.64
C ASP A 54 -20.13 6.86 5.23
N PHE A 55 -19.65 5.92 4.40
CA PHE A 55 -20.13 5.72 3.03
C PHE A 55 -20.97 4.45 2.86
N ALA A 56 -21.31 3.77 3.96
CA ALA A 56 -22.11 2.54 3.98
C ALA A 56 -21.59 1.45 3.02
N ILE A 57 -20.27 1.23 3.00
CA ILE A 57 -19.64 0.22 2.15
C ILE A 57 -19.74 -1.15 2.84
N SER A 58 -20.62 -2.00 2.32
CA SER A 58 -20.88 -3.32 2.90
C SER A 58 -19.64 -4.21 2.92
N ARG A 59 -19.57 -5.14 3.88
CA ARG A 59 -18.51 -6.14 3.97
C ARG A 59 -18.49 -7.03 2.72
N GLU A 60 -19.66 -7.37 2.22
CA GLU A 60 -19.85 -8.20 1.03
C GLU A 60 -19.24 -7.53 -0.21
N ASP A 61 -19.43 -6.22 -0.38
CA ASP A 61 -18.86 -5.47 -1.50
C ASP A 61 -17.33 -5.35 -1.40
N GLN A 62 -16.81 -5.16 -0.18
CA GLN A 62 -15.36 -5.13 0.07
C GLN A 62 -14.71 -6.48 -0.29
N ASP A 63 -15.29 -7.59 0.17
CA ASP A 63 -14.78 -8.94 -0.12
C ASP A 63 -14.95 -9.29 -1.61
N ALA A 64 -16.07 -8.89 -2.23
CA ALA A 64 -16.27 -9.10 -3.66
C ALA A 64 -15.26 -8.29 -4.50
N PHE A 65 -14.91 -7.07 -4.07
CA PHE A 65 -13.85 -6.28 -4.70
C PHE A 65 -12.49 -6.96 -4.57
N ALA A 66 -12.15 -7.43 -3.37
CA ALA A 66 -10.90 -8.14 -3.10
C ALA A 66 -10.77 -9.41 -3.95
N LEU A 67 -11.84 -10.21 -4.04
CA LEU A 67 -11.89 -11.40 -4.89
C LEU A 67 -11.65 -11.06 -6.36
N ARG A 68 -12.35 -10.04 -6.89
CA ARG A 68 -12.15 -9.58 -8.28
C ARG A 68 -10.71 -9.14 -8.52
N SER A 69 -10.08 -8.47 -7.54
CA SER A 69 -8.68 -8.07 -7.62
C SER A 69 -7.76 -9.29 -7.77
N GLN A 70 -7.93 -10.30 -6.90
CA GLN A 70 -7.10 -11.53 -6.96
C GLN A 70 -7.27 -12.28 -8.28
N LEU A 71 -8.52 -12.46 -8.74
CA LEU A 71 -8.82 -13.14 -9.99
C LEU A 71 -8.22 -12.42 -11.22
N ARG A 72 -8.32 -11.08 -11.25
CA ARG A 72 -7.73 -10.28 -12.34
C ARG A 72 -6.20 -10.37 -12.35
N THR A 73 -5.57 -10.30 -11.19
CA THR A 73 -4.12 -10.42 -11.09
C THR A 73 -3.65 -11.82 -11.49
N ALA A 74 -4.33 -12.88 -11.06
CA ALA A 74 -4.02 -14.24 -11.47
C ALA A 74 -4.11 -14.41 -13.00
N ALA A 75 -5.21 -13.96 -13.60
CA ALA A 75 -5.40 -14.00 -15.06
C ALA A 75 -4.35 -13.18 -15.81
N ALA A 76 -3.95 -12.01 -15.28
CA ALA A 76 -2.90 -11.18 -15.88
C ALA A 76 -1.51 -11.84 -15.80
N GLN A 77 -1.19 -12.49 -14.68
CA GLN A 77 0.05 -13.26 -14.53
C GLN A 77 0.08 -14.47 -15.48
N GLU A 78 -1.01 -15.22 -15.59
CA GLU A 78 -1.11 -16.38 -16.50
C GLU A 78 -1.01 -15.95 -17.98
N ALA A 79 -1.60 -14.80 -18.33
CA ALA A 79 -1.51 -14.23 -19.66
C ALA A 79 -0.18 -13.49 -19.94
N GLY A 80 0.77 -13.48 -18.99
CA GLY A 80 2.08 -12.84 -19.17
C GLY A 80 2.05 -11.32 -19.30
N ARG A 81 0.97 -10.65 -18.87
CA ARG A 81 0.78 -9.20 -19.11
C ARG A 81 1.82 -8.32 -18.41
N PHE A 82 2.42 -8.82 -17.33
CA PHE A 82 3.45 -8.09 -16.58
C PHE A 82 4.88 -8.34 -17.09
N ALA A 83 5.06 -9.18 -18.12
CA ALA A 83 6.39 -9.53 -18.62
C ALA A 83 7.19 -8.31 -19.13
N ASP A 84 6.51 -7.32 -19.71
CA ASP A 84 7.13 -6.08 -20.20
C ASP A 84 7.39 -5.05 -19.08
N GLU A 85 6.78 -5.25 -17.91
CA GLU A 85 6.84 -4.32 -16.78
C GLU A 85 7.79 -4.79 -15.66
N LEU A 86 8.00 -6.11 -15.54
CA LEU A 86 8.81 -6.71 -14.48
C LEU A 86 10.25 -6.95 -14.91
N ILE A 87 11.18 -6.30 -14.20
CA ILE A 87 12.60 -6.61 -14.29
C ILE A 87 12.94 -7.59 -13.17
N ALA A 88 13.47 -8.74 -13.55
CA ALA A 88 13.80 -9.78 -12.59
C ALA A 88 14.96 -9.37 -11.66
N VAL A 89 14.78 -9.61 -10.36
CA VAL A 89 15.75 -9.30 -9.31
C VAL A 89 16.56 -10.56 -8.99
N SER A 90 17.88 -10.48 -9.20
CA SER A 90 18.79 -11.57 -8.83
C SER A 90 19.08 -11.54 -7.33
N VAL A 91 18.73 -12.61 -6.62
CA VAL A 91 18.90 -12.76 -5.17
C VAL A 91 20.05 -13.74 -4.89
N PRO A 92 21.22 -13.24 -4.43
CA PRO A 92 22.37 -14.08 -4.16
C PRO A 92 22.06 -15.18 -3.13
N GLN A 93 22.50 -16.40 -3.43
CA GLN A 93 22.38 -17.54 -2.53
C GLN A 93 23.73 -17.84 -1.88
N ARG A 94 23.71 -18.41 -0.67
CA ARG A 94 24.95 -18.79 0.04
C ARG A 94 25.77 -19.85 -0.71
N LYS A 95 25.09 -20.71 -1.48
CA LYS A 95 25.67 -21.72 -2.38
C LYS A 95 24.78 -21.85 -3.61
N GLY A 96 25.38 -22.04 -4.78
CA GLY A 96 24.66 -22.20 -6.05
C GLY A 96 24.36 -20.88 -6.75
N GLU A 97 23.65 -20.99 -7.87
CA GLU A 97 23.26 -19.84 -8.70
C GLU A 97 22.27 -18.90 -7.96
N PRO A 98 22.27 -17.60 -8.30
CA PRO A 98 21.30 -16.66 -7.75
C PRO A 98 19.85 -17.05 -8.07
N LEU A 99 18.96 -16.86 -7.11
CA LEU A 99 17.52 -17.02 -7.33
C LEU A 99 17.01 -15.82 -8.11
N LEU A 100 16.40 -16.06 -9.27
CA LEU A 100 15.81 -15.00 -10.08
C LEU A 100 14.36 -14.74 -9.66
N PHE A 101 14.14 -13.67 -8.89
CA PHE A 101 12.81 -13.23 -8.48
C PHE A 101 12.17 -12.41 -9.61
N SER A 102 11.20 -13.00 -10.32
CA SER A 102 10.62 -12.45 -11.55
C SER A 102 9.08 -12.38 -11.54
N ARG A 103 8.45 -12.71 -10.42
CA ARG A 103 6.99 -12.78 -10.28
C ARG A 103 6.56 -12.22 -8.94
N ASP A 104 5.49 -11.42 -8.95
CA ASP A 104 4.90 -10.92 -7.70
C ASP A 104 4.43 -12.08 -6.81
N GLU A 105 4.82 -12.01 -5.54
CA GLU A 105 4.55 -13.06 -4.54
C GLU A 105 3.30 -12.81 -3.69
N HIS A 106 2.76 -11.59 -3.71
CA HIS A 106 1.62 -11.21 -2.88
C HIS A 106 0.25 -11.73 -3.37
N PRO A 107 -0.01 -11.87 -4.69
CA PRO A 107 -1.26 -12.44 -5.17
C PRO A 107 -1.51 -13.83 -4.59
N ARG A 108 -2.75 -14.10 -4.22
CA ARG A 108 -3.18 -15.34 -3.56
C ARG A 108 -4.43 -15.89 -4.22
N SER A 109 -4.49 -17.21 -4.35
CA SER A 109 -5.74 -17.89 -4.66
C SER A 109 -6.70 -17.74 -3.48
N THR A 110 -7.94 -17.32 -3.73
CA THR A 110 -8.93 -17.08 -2.70
C THR A 110 -10.35 -17.34 -3.23
N THR A 111 -11.31 -17.46 -2.32
CA THR A 111 -12.73 -17.64 -2.63
C THR A 111 -13.59 -16.71 -1.79
N ALA A 112 -14.84 -16.49 -2.18
CA ALA A 112 -15.77 -15.68 -1.42
C ALA A 112 -15.97 -16.22 0.01
N GLU A 113 -16.06 -17.56 0.16
CA GLU A 113 -16.23 -18.22 1.45
C GLU A 113 -15.00 -18.08 2.34
N ALA A 114 -13.81 -18.13 1.75
CA ALA A 114 -12.57 -17.92 2.47
C ALA A 114 -12.46 -16.47 3.00
N LEU A 115 -12.83 -15.49 2.17
CA LEU A 115 -12.84 -14.07 2.56
C LEU A 115 -13.88 -13.81 3.66
N ALA A 116 -15.11 -14.33 3.52
CA ALA A 116 -16.19 -14.14 4.48
C ALA A 116 -15.87 -14.69 5.89
N ARG A 117 -14.99 -15.69 6.00
CA ARG A 117 -14.55 -16.27 7.28
C ARG A 117 -13.53 -15.41 8.03
N LEU A 118 -12.95 -14.41 7.38
CA LEU A 118 -11.93 -13.55 8.00
C LEU A 118 -12.59 -12.58 8.99
N ARG A 119 -11.96 -12.43 10.15
CA ARG A 119 -12.35 -11.47 11.18
C ARG A 119 -11.82 -10.07 10.85
N GLY A 120 -12.54 -9.05 11.32
CA GLY A 120 -12.09 -7.67 11.23
C GLY A 120 -10.76 -7.46 11.96
N VAL A 121 -9.90 -6.60 11.39
CA VAL A 121 -8.55 -6.32 11.90
C VAL A 121 -8.57 -5.30 13.05
N VAL A 122 -9.48 -4.33 12.99
CA VAL A 122 -9.62 -3.27 14.02
C VAL A 122 -10.53 -3.73 15.15
N ARG A 123 -11.74 -4.18 14.78
CA ARG A 123 -12.78 -4.68 15.68
C ARG A 123 -13.33 -5.99 15.11
N ALA A 124 -13.75 -6.89 15.98
CA ALA A 124 -14.14 -8.25 15.57
C ALA A 124 -15.37 -8.28 14.64
N ASP A 125 -16.28 -7.32 14.84
CA ASP A 125 -17.49 -7.04 14.05
C ASP A 125 -17.25 -6.03 12.92
N GLY A 126 -15.98 -5.67 12.67
CA GLY A 126 -15.59 -4.75 11.61
C GLY A 126 -15.63 -5.36 10.22
N THR A 127 -15.57 -4.48 9.23
CA THR A 127 -15.67 -4.86 7.82
C THR A 127 -14.30 -5.04 7.16
N VAL A 128 -13.26 -4.37 7.67
CA VAL A 128 -11.90 -4.40 7.13
C VAL A 128 -11.16 -5.63 7.66
N THR A 129 -10.73 -6.50 6.75
CA THR A 129 -10.03 -7.74 7.05
C THR A 129 -8.68 -7.81 6.35
N ALA A 130 -7.82 -8.75 6.76
CA ALA A 130 -6.61 -9.08 6.01
C ALA A 130 -6.91 -9.64 4.59
N GLY A 131 -8.18 -9.98 4.32
CA GLY A 131 -8.70 -10.47 3.04
C GLY A 131 -8.92 -9.37 2.02
N ASN A 132 -9.42 -8.23 2.49
CA ASN A 132 -9.86 -7.10 1.68
C ASN A 132 -8.99 -5.84 1.84
N ALA A 133 -7.94 -5.91 2.67
CA ALA A 133 -6.86 -4.93 2.74
C ALA A 133 -5.57 -5.43 2.07
N SER A 134 -4.72 -4.49 1.64
CA SER A 134 -3.37 -4.79 1.12
C SER A 134 -2.40 -5.17 2.24
N GLY A 135 -1.37 -5.94 1.88
CA GLY A 135 -0.25 -6.22 2.76
C GLY A 135 0.82 -5.10 2.79
N VAL A 136 1.90 -5.42 3.48
CA VAL A 136 3.13 -4.62 3.56
C VAL A 136 4.17 -5.29 2.65
N ASN A 137 4.58 -4.62 1.57
CA ASN A 137 5.34 -5.26 0.48
C ASN A 137 6.65 -4.55 0.17
N ASP A 138 7.63 -5.26 -0.41
CA ASP A 138 8.88 -4.68 -0.93
C ASP A 138 8.80 -4.56 -2.45
N GLY A 139 9.27 -3.43 -2.98
CA GLY A 139 9.30 -3.18 -4.42
C GLY A 139 9.95 -1.84 -4.76
N ALA A 140 10.32 -1.69 -6.02
CA ALA A 140 10.82 -0.44 -6.59
C ALA A 140 10.27 -0.29 -8.02
N CYS A 141 10.05 0.95 -8.44
CA CYS A 141 9.64 1.30 -9.79
C CYS A 141 10.33 2.61 -10.20
N ALA A 142 10.65 2.75 -11.47
CA ALA A 142 11.21 3.96 -12.05
C ALA A 142 10.54 4.25 -13.40
N LEU A 143 10.34 5.52 -13.70
CA LEU A 143 9.83 5.99 -14.99
C LEU A 143 10.82 7.00 -15.58
N LEU A 144 11.07 6.89 -16.88
CA LEU A 144 11.84 7.89 -17.62
C LEU A 144 10.86 8.95 -18.14
N LEU A 145 11.04 10.19 -17.69
CA LEU A 145 10.33 11.35 -18.20
C LEU A 145 11.28 12.17 -19.08
N ALA A 146 10.82 12.51 -20.28
CA ALA A 146 11.58 13.29 -21.25
C ALA A 146 10.72 14.40 -21.84
N SER A 147 11.32 15.56 -22.10
CA SER A 147 10.69 16.60 -22.92
C SER A 147 10.65 16.17 -24.39
N GLU A 148 9.80 16.80 -25.19
CA GLU A 148 9.74 16.55 -26.65
C GLU A 148 11.10 16.71 -27.34
N GLN A 149 11.88 17.73 -26.93
CA GLN A 149 13.24 17.94 -27.43
C GLN A 149 14.17 16.77 -27.09
N ALA A 150 14.09 16.25 -25.86
CA ALA A 150 14.91 15.12 -25.43
C ALA A 150 14.50 13.82 -26.14
N LEU A 151 13.20 13.63 -26.44
CA LEU A 151 12.73 12.51 -27.24
C LEU A 151 13.36 12.52 -28.64
N ALA A 152 13.29 13.67 -29.33
CA ALA A 152 13.86 13.82 -30.68
C ALA A 152 15.39 13.68 -30.69
N ALA A 153 16.09 14.27 -29.70
CA ALA A 153 17.55 14.24 -29.63
C ALA A 153 18.12 12.84 -29.31
N ASN A 154 17.34 11.97 -28.68
CA ASN A 154 17.78 10.63 -28.25
C ASN A 154 17.04 9.48 -28.97
N ASP A 155 16.28 9.79 -30.02
CA ASP A 155 15.47 8.83 -30.80
C ASP A 155 14.58 7.92 -29.93
N LEU A 156 13.92 8.53 -28.94
CA LEU A 156 13.04 7.83 -28.00
C LEU A 156 11.58 7.91 -28.45
N GLN A 157 10.88 6.78 -28.40
CA GLN A 157 9.44 6.70 -28.65
C GLN A 157 8.66 6.83 -27.32
N PRO A 158 7.74 7.81 -27.20
CA PRO A 158 6.98 8.00 -25.97
C PRO A 158 5.90 6.92 -25.79
N LEU A 159 5.73 6.42 -24.56
CA LEU A 159 4.63 5.50 -24.20
C LEU A 159 3.33 6.23 -23.83
N ALA A 160 3.45 7.42 -23.23
CA ALA A 160 2.34 8.25 -22.81
C ALA A 160 2.77 9.72 -22.67
N ALA A 161 1.79 10.63 -22.66
CA ALA A 161 2.00 12.06 -22.39
C ALA A 161 1.47 12.42 -20.99
N TRP A 162 2.26 13.18 -20.24
CA TRP A 162 1.87 13.72 -18.94
C TRP A 162 1.16 15.07 -19.11
N TRP A 163 -0.13 15.11 -18.82
CA TRP A 163 -0.95 16.31 -19.04
C TRP A 163 -1.02 17.21 -17.81
N ALA A 164 -1.38 16.66 -16.65
CA ALA A 164 -1.57 17.42 -15.43
C ALA A 164 -1.54 16.52 -14.20
N SER A 165 -1.27 17.11 -13.04
CA SER A 165 -1.52 16.50 -11.74
C SER A 165 -2.22 17.47 -10.80
N ARG A 166 -3.07 16.93 -9.91
CA ARG A 166 -3.76 17.70 -8.87
C ARG A 166 -3.54 17.04 -7.51
N ARG A 167 -3.41 17.84 -6.46
CA ARG A 167 -3.38 17.39 -5.07
C ARG A 167 -4.55 18.02 -4.31
N GLN A 168 -5.23 17.23 -3.49
CA GLN A 168 -6.30 17.65 -2.60
C GLN A 168 -6.15 16.93 -1.26
N GLY A 169 -6.40 17.64 -0.16
CA GLY A 169 -6.38 17.08 1.19
C GLY A 169 -7.80 16.91 1.75
N TRP A 170 -7.98 15.87 2.54
CA TRP A 170 -9.22 15.58 3.25
C TRP A 170 -8.93 15.45 4.74
N ARG A 171 -9.87 15.91 5.57
CA ARG A 171 -9.80 15.69 7.01
C ARG A 171 -10.32 14.29 7.30
N ALA A 172 -9.63 13.55 8.17
CA ALA A 172 -10.01 12.23 8.70
C ALA A 172 -9.98 11.01 7.76
N TYR A 173 -9.71 11.16 6.46
CA TYR A 173 -9.58 10.00 5.56
C TYR A 173 -8.24 9.99 4.82
N TYR A 174 -7.50 8.90 4.98
CA TYR A 174 -6.46 8.51 4.04
C TYR A 174 -7.10 7.66 2.94
N GLY A 175 -6.99 8.07 1.67
CA GLY A 175 -7.36 7.24 0.53
C GLY A 175 -8.68 7.55 -0.19
N ILE A 176 -9.41 8.61 0.16
CA ILE A 176 -10.64 9.00 -0.58
C ILE A 176 -10.35 10.14 -1.57
N TRP A 177 -10.84 9.99 -2.81
CA TRP A 177 -11.27 11.07 -3.69
C TRP A 177 -12.79 10.92 -3.87
N PRO A 178 -13.62 11.73 -3.19
CA PRO A 178 -15.02 11.84 -3.56
C PRO A 178 -14.98 12.52 -4.93
N GLY A 179 -15.47 11.83 -5.96
CA GLY A 179 -15.58 12.37 -7.32
C GLY A 179 -16.03 13.82 -7.31
N ALA A 180 -15.54 14.63 -8.26
CA ALA A 180 -15.93 16.03 -8.41
C ALA A 180 -17.46 16.16 -8.31
N GLY A 181 -17.94 16.63 -7.16
CA GLY A 181 -19.31 17.06 -6.99
C GLY A 181 -19.48 18.24 -7.93
N GLY A 182 -20.14 17.98 -9.07
CA GLY A 182 -20.57 19.02 -9.97
C GLY A 182 -21.53 19.94 -9.25
N THR A 183 -21.17 21.23 -9.23
CA THR A 183 -22.11 22.33 -9.39
C THR A 183 -21.55 23.23 -10.47
#